data_AF-A0A2H0Y1B7-F1
#
_entry.id   AF-A0A2H0Y1B7-F1
#
_cell.length_a   1.000
_cell.length_b   1.000
_cell.length_c   1.000
_cell.angle_alpha   90.00
_cell.angle_beta   90.00
_cell.angle_gamma   90.00
#
_symmetry.space_group_name_H-M   'P 1'
#
loop_
_entity.id
_entity.type
_entity.pdbx_description
1 polymer ?
#
loop_
_entity_poly.entity_id
_entity_poly.type
_entity_poly.pdbx_seq_one_letter_code
_entity_poly.pdbx_strand_id
1 'polypeptide(L)'
;MVKILREIGERYEYVIDTVGTDGDHVHVFCGAAPRHSPAEIMRVLKSLSAREMLERIPEIRKELWGAAFWGDGYYVGTVGDGVTEESIKKYIEKQGKDDEHKAFAQMRLFNL
;
A
#
# COMPACT_ATOMS: atom_id res chain seq x y z
N MET A 1 -6.92 4.08 -5.35
CA MET A 1 -6.27 3.07 -4.50
C MET A 1 -7.00 2.85 -3.16
N VAL A 2 -7.03 3.82 -2.24
CA VAL A 2 -7.60 3.66 -0.88
C VAL A 2 -8.99 3.00 -0.86
N LYS A 3 -9.93 3.52 -1.67
CA LYS A 3 -11.29 2.96 -1.77
C LYS A 3 -11.30 1.48 -2.20
N ILE A 4 -10.48 1.11 -3.18
CA ILE A 4 -10.37 -0.26 -3.69
C ILE A 4 -9.86 -1.21 -2.60
N LEU A 5 -8.85 -0.79 -1.83
CA LEU A 5 -8.31 -1.61 -0.73
C LEU A 5 -9.34 -1.83 0.37
N ARG A 6 -10.13 -0.81 0.73
CA ARG A 6 -11.23 -0.94 1.70
C ARG A 6 -12.32 -1.91 1.20
N GLU A 7 -12.74 -1.79 -0.05
CA GLU A 7 -13.71 -2.70 -0.69
C GLU A 7 -13.18 -4.15 -0.78
N ILE A 8 -11.87 -4.35 -0.96
CA ILE A 8 -11.25 -5.68 -0.87
C ILE A 8 -11.29 -6.17 0.59
N GLY A 9 -10.93 -5.33 1.56
CA GLY A 9 -10.95 -5.69 2.97
C GLY A 9 -12.31 -6.18 3.45
N GLU A 10 -13.38 -5.46 3.10
CA GLU A 10 -14.76 -5.85 3.42
C GLU A 10 -15.13 -7.22 2.85
N ARG A 11 -14.70 -7.53 1.62
CA ARG A 11 -15.02 -8.82 0.96
C ARG A 11 -14.25 -10.01 1.53
N TYR A 12 -13.09 -9.79 2.11
CA TYR A 12 -12.17 -10.84 2.56
C TYR A 12 -11.96 -10.85 4.08
N GLU A 13 -12.79 -10.12 4.83
CA GLU A 13 -12.73 -10.02 6.30
C GLU A 13 -11.38 -9.48 6.81
N TYR A 14 -10.78 -8.54 6.07
CA TYR A 14 -9.62 -7.77 6.50
C TYR A 14 -10.04 -6.38 6.95
N VAL A 15 -9.67 -6.00 8.17
CA VAL A 15 -9.90 -4.67 8.72
C VAL A 15 -8.82 -3.73 8.17
N ILE A 16 -9.16 -2.98 7.13
CA ILE A 16 -8.29 -1.94 6.58
C ILE A 16 -8.53 -0.66 7.37
N ASP A 17 -7.67 -0.40 8.37
CA ASP A 17 -7.80 0.74 9.27
C ASP A 17 -7.32 2.02 8.57
N THR A 18 -6.03 2.08 8.21
CA THR A 18 -5.38 3.25 7.61
C THR A 18 -4.63 2.88 6.34
N VAL A 19 -4.66 3.76 5.33
CA VAL A 19 -3.89 3.61 4.08
C VAL A 19 -3.17 4.92 3.77
N GLY A 20 -1.86 4.84 3.55
CA GLY A 20 -0.98 5.95 3.14
C GLY A 20 -0.31 5.64 1.81
N THR A 21 0.08 6.67 1.04
CA THR A 21 0.68 6.50 -0.30
C THR A 21 1.82 7.49 -0.52
N ASP A 22 2.97 6.97 -0.98
CA ASP A 22 4.24 7.69 -1.02
C ASP A 22 4.84 7.68 -2.43
N GLY A 23 4.06 8.14 -3.41
CA GLY A 23 4.44 8.29 -4.82
C GLY A 23 4.64 6.98 -5.60
N ASP A 24 5.45 6.05 -5.07
CA ASP A 24 5.84 4.78 -5.68
C ASP A 24 5.44 3.55 -4.84
N HIS A 25 4.97 3.73 -3.60
CA HIS A 25 4.49 2.65 -2.74
C HIS A 25 3.26 3.02 -1.91
N VAL A 26 2.65 2.00 -1.30
CA VAL A 26 1.43 2.12 -0.49
C VAL A 26 1.63 1.40 0.84
N HIS A 27 1.32 2.10 1.92
CA HIS A 27 1.30 1.57 3.28
C HIS A 27 -0.13 1.22 3.68
N VAL A 28 -0.32 0.03 4.26
CA VAL A 28 -1.64 -0.44 4.70
C VAL A 28 -1.53 -0.92 6.15
N PHE A 29 -2.28 -0.28 7.05
CA PHE A 29 -2.50 -0.80 8.40
C PHE A 29 -3.71 -1.73 8.37
N CYS A 30 -3.47 -3.02 8.59
CA CYS A 30 -4.44 -4.08 8.37
C CYS A 30 -4.52 -5.00 9.59
N GLY A 31 -5.74 -5.26 10.06
CA GLY A 31 -6.05 -6.37 10.97
C GLY A 31 -6.68 -7.53 10.21
N ALA A 32 -6.38 -8.77 10.58
CA ALA A 32 -6.97 -9.97 9.98
C ALA A 32 -7.08 -11.10 11.00
N ALA A 33 -7.98 -12.05 10.77
CA ALA A 33 -8.08 -13.23 11.62
C ALA A 33 -6.79 -14.07 11.55
N PRO A 34 -6.35 -14.73 12.64
CA PRO A 34 -5.07 -15.45 12.70
C PRO A 34 -4.91 -16.61 11.70
N ARG A 35 -6.01 -17.07 11.08
CA ARG A 35 -6.00 -18.09 10.02
C ARG A 35 -5.41 -17.58 8.71
N HIS A 36 -5.39 -16.27 8.48
CA HIS A 36 -4.86 -15.67 7.26
C HIS A 36 -3.38 -15.41 7.42
N SER A 37 -2.58 -15.94 6.50
CA SER A 37 -1.15 -15.65 6.49
C SER A 37 -0.88 -14.25 5.91
N PRO A 38 0.19 -13.55 6.33
CA PRO A 38 0.59 -12.29 5.69
C PRO A 38 0.74 -12.39 4.16
N ALA A 39 1.28 -13.51 3.66
CA ALA A 39 1.45 -13.74 2.23
C ALA A 39 0.11 -13.85 1.50
N GLU A 40 -0.88 -14.50 2.11
CA GLU A 40 -2.23 -14.61 1.55
C GLU A 40 -2.91 -13.24 1.46
N ILE A 41 -2.86 -12.45 2.53
CA ILE A 41 -3.42 -11.08 2.58
C ILE A 41 -2.79 -10.24 1.48
N MET A 42 -1.45 -10.24 1.38
CA MET A 42 -0.74 -9.47 0.37
C MET A 42 -1.04 -9.93 -1.06
N ARG A 43 -1.15 -11.24 -1.28
CA ARG A 43 -1.58 -11.78 -2.58
C ARG A 43 -2.95 -11.24 -2.98
N VAL A 44 -3.92 -11.25 -2.07
CA VAL A 44 -5.28 -10.75 -2.33
C VAL A 44 -5.27 -9.24 -2.58
N LEU A 45 -4.66 -8.46 -1.69
CA LEU A 45 -4.62 -7.00 -1.82
C LEU A 45 -3.92 -6.57 -3.12
N LYS A 46 -2.73 -7.11 -3.43
CA LYS A 46 -1.97 -6.73 -4.62
C LYS A 46 -2.67 -7.15 -5.91
N SER A 47 -3.13 -8.40 -6.00
CA SER A 47 -3.73 -8.92 -7.24
C SER A 47 -5.03 -8.19 -7.60
N LEU A 48 -5.94 -8.04 -6.63
CA LEU A 48 -7.23 -7.43 -6.89
C LEU A 48 -7.11 -5.92 -7.09
N SER A 49 -6.27 -5.22 -6.33
CA SER A 49 -6.06 -3.78 -6.54
C SER A 49 -5.42 -3.50 -7.89
N ALA A 50 -4.44 -4.30 -8.33
CA ALA A 50 -3.84 -4.18 -9.65
C ALA A 50 -4.90 -4.33 -10.75
N ARG A 51 -5.72 -5.40 -10.67
CA ARG A 51 -6.80 -5.64 -11.63
C ARG A 51 -7.75 -4.45 -11.74
N GLU A 52 -8.26 -3.97 -10.61
CA GLU A 52 -9.19 -2.84 -10.56
C GLU A 52 -8.57 -1.54 -11.08
N MET A 53 -7.29 -1.28 -10.76
CA MET A 53 -6.59 -0.08 -11.24
C MET A 53 -6.37 -0.13 -12.75
N LEU A 54 -5.97 -1.28 -13.29
CA LEU A 54 -5.73 -1.48 -14.71
C LEU A 54 -7.02 -1.54 -15.55
N GLU A 55 -8.17 -1.88 -14.93
CA GLU A 55 -9.49 -1.78 -15.55
C GLU A 55 -9.98 -0.32 -15.56
N ARG A 56 -9.76 0.44 -14.48
CA ARG A 56 -10.19 1.85 -14.37
C ARG A 56 -9.31 2.83 -15.13
N ILE A 57 -8.02 2.51 -15.29
CA ILE A 57 -7.03 3.35 -15.99
C ILE A 57 -6.21 2.48 -16.94
N PRO A 58 -6.79 2.05 -18.09
CA PRO A 58 -6.12 1.18 -19.05
C PRO A 58 -4.78 1.74 -19.57
N GLU A 59 -4.62 3.06 -19.55
CA GLU A 59 -3.46 3.81 -20.03
C GLU A 59 -2.20 3.47 -19.24
N ILE A 60 -2.33 3.10 -17.95
CA ILE A 60 -1.22 2.68 -17.09
C ILE A 60 -0.50 1.44 -17.66
N ARG A 61 -1.17 0.61 -18.48
CA ARG A 61 -0.54 -0.56 -19.12
C ARG A 61 0.58 -0.20 -20.09
N LYS A 62 0.60 1.04 -20.60
CA LYS A 62 1.66 1.54 -21.48
C LYS A 62 2.91 1.93 -20.69
N GLU A 63 2.72 2.45 -19.48
CA GLU A 63 3.79 2.86 -18.58
C GLU A 63 4.38 1.68 -17.80
N LEU A 64 3.56 0.68 -17.50
CA LEU A 64 3.96 -0.50 -16.73
C LEU A 64 4.16 -1.69 -17.66
N TRP A 65 5.37 -2.27 -17.65
CA TRP A 65 5.87 -3.28 -18.59
C TRP A 65 4.93 -4.49 -18.73
N GLY A 66 3.88 -4.38 -19.54
CA GLY A 66 2.85 -5.42 -19.67
C GLY A 66 1.89 -5.52 -18.48
N ALA A 67 1.63 -4.41 -17.77
CA ALA A 67 0.69 -4.32 -16.65
C ALA A 67 1.17 -4.89 -15.29
N ALA A 68 2.48 -4.97 -15.07
CA ALA A 68 3.07 -5.24 -13.76
C ALA A 68 2.84 -4.05 -12.81
N PHE A 69 1.65 -3.99 -12.18
CA PHE A 69 1.24 -2.84 -11.36
C PHE A 69 2.04 -2.69 -10.06
N TRP A 70 2.34 -3.82 -9.41
CA TRP A 70 3.13 -3.84 -8.18
C TRP A 70 4.46 -4.52 -8.44
N GLY A 71 5.52 -4.10 -7.75
CA GLY A 71 6.77 -4.88 -7.66
C GLY A 71 6.51 -6.24 -7.00
N ASP A 72 7.37 -7.22 -7.24
CA ASP A 72 7.15 -8.61 -6.78
C ASP A 72 7.14 -8.73 -5.25
N GLY A 73 8.01 -7.96 -4.58
CA GLY A 73 8.17 -7.97 -3.13
C GLY A 73 7.07 -7.24 -2.36
N TYR A 74 7.09 -7.41 -1.04
CA TYR A 74 6.34 -6.61 -0.09
C TYR A 74 7.04 -6.61 1.26
N TYR A 75 6.78 -5.59 2.07
CA TYR A 75 7.19 -5.53 3.47
C TYR A 75 6.00 -5.83 4.38
N VAL A 76 6.23 -6.58 5.45
CA VAL A 76 5.24 -6.79 6.51
C VAL A 76 5.92 -6.72 7.88
N GLY A 77 5.33 -5.96 8.79
CA GLY A 77 5.73 -5.87 10.19
C GLY A 77 4.52 -6.06 11.09
N THR A 78 4.69 -6.78 12.19
CA THR A 78 3.66 -6.94 13.21
C THR A 78 3.66 -5.75 14.16
N VAL A 79 2.47 -5.33 14.59
CA VAL A 79 2.28 -4.26 15.56
C VAL A 79 1.51 -4.82 16.74
N GLY A 80 2.00 -4.57 17.96
CA GLY A 80 1.31 -4.93 19.19
C GLY A 80 0.44 -3.78 19.71
N ASP A 81 -0.53 -4.12 20.54
CA ASP A 81 -1.46 -3.15 21.13
C ASP A 81 -0.73 -2.16 22.05
N GLY A 82 -1.11 -0.87 21.97
CA GLY A 82 -0.59 0.21 22.81
C GLY A 82 0.12 1.32 22.04
N VAL A 83 1.24 1.83 22.58
CA VAL A 83 1.97 3.02 22.08
C VAL A 83 2.40 2.88 20.61
N THR A 84 2.65 1.66 20.16
CA THR A 84 3.13 1.36 18.80
C THR A 84 2.02 1.49 17.75
N GLU A 85 0.77 1.15 18.08
CA GLU A 85 -0.36 1.25 17.16
C GLU A 85 -0.65 2.71 16.80
N GLU A 86 -0.84 3.58 17.79
CA GLU A 86 -1.13 5.00 17.54
C GLU A 86 -0.01 5.68 16.75
N SER A 87 1.25 5.34 17.07
CA SER A 87 2.41 5.92 16.41
C SER A 87 2.48 5.50 14.95
N ILE A 88 2.13 4.24 14.64
CA ILE A 88 2.10 3.72 13.27
C ILE A 88 0.90 4.28 12.50
N LYS A 89 -0.29 4.38 13.11
CA LYS A 89 -1.44 5.05 12.49
C LYS A 89 -1.11 6.48 12.11
N LYS A 90 -0.58 7.26 13.06
CA LYS A 90 -0.15 8.66 12.83
C LYS A 90 0.95 8.75 11.77
N TYR A 91 1.84 7.78 11.67
CA TYR A 91 2.85 7.71 10.61
C TYR A 91 2.20 7.49 9.25
N ILE A 92 1.34 6.49 9.10
CA ILE A 92 0.67 6.15 7.84
C ILE A 92 -0.28 7.26 7.39
N GLU A 93 -0.97 7.94 8.31
CA GLU A 93 -1.83 9.09 8.00
C GLU A 93 -1.06 10.32 7.47
N LYS A 94 0.23 10.44 7.84
CA LYS A 94 1.12 11.49 7.36
C LYS A 94 1.73 11.15 6.00
N GLN A 95 1.76 9.86 5.63
CA GLN A 95 2.20 9.44 4.31
C GLN A 95 1.24 9.92 3.22
N GLY A 96 1.80 10.57 2.21
CA GLY A 96 1.05 11.34 1.20
C GLY A 96 0.65 12.77 1.59
N LYS A 97 1.08 13.32 2.75
CA LYS A 97 0.89 14.74 3.12
C LYS A 97 2.24 15.47 3.29
N ASP A 98 2.58 16.25 2.27
CA ASP A 98 3.43 17.45 2.22
C ASP A 98 4.92 17.46 2.65
N ASP A 99 5.56 16.37 3.10
CA ASP A 99 7.03 16.40 3.36
C ASP A 99 7.91 15.50 2.47
N GLU A 100 7.37 14.43 1.87
CA GLU A 100 8.19 13.55 1.01
C GLU A 100 8.70 14.21 -0.28
N HIS A 101 8.01 15.26 -0.76
CA HIS A 101 8.46 16.03 -1.92
C HIS A 101 9.86 16.63 -1.73
N LYS A 102 10.30 16.85 -0.48
CA LYS A 102 11.65 17.37 -0.17
C LYS A 102 12.70 16.26 -0.03
N ALA A 103 12.32 15.06 0.43
CA ALA A 103 13.24 13.93 0.56
C ALA A 103 13.71 13.40 -0.81
N PHE A 104 12.83 13.42 -1.82
CA PHE A 104 13.20 13.12 -3.21
C PHE A 104 14.16 14.16 -3.83
N ALA A 105 14.17 15.41 -3.36
CA ALA A 105 15.17 16.39 -3.79
C ALA A 105 16.58 16.02 -3.30
N GLN A 106 16.69 15.36 -2.14
CA GLN A 106 17.96 14.89 -1.58
C GLN A 106 18.51 13.65 -2.32
N MET A 107 17.66 12.85 -2.98
CA MET A 107 18.10 11.73 -3.82
C MET A 107 18.55 12.14 -5.24
N ARG A 108 18.38 13.41 -5.64
CA ARG A 108 18.99 13.96 -6.88
C ARG A 108 20.49 14.28 -6.74
N LEU A 109 21.13 13.87 -5.66
CA LEU A 109 22.56 14.12 -5.41
C LEU A 109 23.52 13.24 -6.21
N PHE A 110 23.02 12.32 -7.04
CA PHE A 110 23.83 11.65 -8.06
C PHE A 110 23.15 11.80 -9.42
N ASN A 111 23.58 12.80 -10.19
CA ASN A 111 23.38 12.84 -11.63
C ASN A 111 24.28 11.78 -12.26
N LEU A 112 23.68 10.72 -12.79
CA LEU A 112 24.19 9.97 -13.93
C LEU A 112 23.15 10.05 -15.05
#